data_AF-A0A350XHU2-F1
#
_entry.id   AF-A0A350XHU2-F1
#
_cell.length_a   1.000
_cell.length_b   1.000
_cell.length_c   1.000
_cell.angle_alpha   90.00
_cell.angle_beta   90.00
_cell.angle_gamma   90.00
#
_symmetry.space_group_name_H-M   'P 1'
#
loop_
_entity.id
_entity.type
_entity.pdbx_description
1 polymer ?
#
loop_
_entity_poly.entity_id
_entity_poly.type
_entity_poly.pdbx_seq_one_letter_code
_entity_poly.pdbx_strand_id
1 'polypeptide(L)'
;MSDTVIRVENLGKKYIIGHQKQQPYTALRDVIADGVKSLGRQLLKPFGKKIAAPAYEEFWALKDVSFEINRGDRVGIIGRNGAGKSTLLKILSRITEPTKGRISIKGRVASLLEVGTGFHPELTGRENIFLNGAILGMSKAEIKKKFDEIVAFAEVEKFLDTPVKHYSSGMYVRLAFAVAAHLEPEILVVDEVLAVGDAQFQKK
;
A
#
# COMPACT_ATOMS: atom_id res chain seq x y z
N MET A 1 -7.41 -13.64 -30.13
CA MET A 1 -6.47 -12.79 -29.37
C MET A 1 -6.70 -13.10 -27.89
N SER A 2 -5.66 -13.30 -27.06
CA SER A 2 -5.89 -13.72 -25.67
C SER A 2 -6.58 -12.60 -24.88
N ASP A 3 -7.63 -12.97 -24.14
CA ASP A 3 -8.42 -12.06 -23.30
C ASP A 3 -7.77 -11.82 -21.92
N THR A 4 -6.45 -12.01 -21.86
CA THR A 4 -5.65 -11.89 -20.66
C THR A 4 -5.55 -10.42 -20.26
N VAL A 5 -6.05 -10.11 -19.06
CA VAL A 5 -6.02 -8.76 -18.46
C VAL A 5 -4.88 -8.59 -17.47
N ILE A 6 -4.47 -9.66 -16.79
CA ILE A 6 -3.28 -9.69 -15.92
C ILE A 6 -2.42 -10.88 -16.35
N ARG A 7 -1.15 -10.63 -16.64
CA ARG A 7 -0.13 -11.66 -16.84
C ARG A 7 1.02 -11.40 -15.87
N VAL A 8 1.38 -12.42 -15.10
CA VAL A 8 2.48 -12.43 -14.13
C VAL A 8 3.49 -13.47 -14.56
N GLU A 9 4.76 -13.08 -14.68
CA GLU A 9 5.84 -13.93 -15.17
C GLU A 9 7.05 -13.88 -14.21
N ASN A 10 7.36 -15.03 -13.60
CA ASN A 10 8.51 -15.30 -12.73
C ASN A 10 8.67 -14.27 -11.61
N LEU A 11 7.55 -13.89 -11.00
CA LEU A 11 7.46 -12.80 -10.04
C LEU A 11 8.18 -13.18 -8.73
N GLY A 12 9.08 -12.31 -8.30
CA GLY A 12 9.76 -12.44 -7.02
C GLY A 12 9.76 -11.12 -6.25
N LYS A 13 9.55 -11.19 -4.93
CA LYS A 13 9.68 -10.05 -4.03
C LYS A 13 10.51 -10.41 -2.82
N LYS A 14 11.65 -9.71 -2.68
CA LYS A 14 12.57 -9.80 -1.55
C LYS A 14 12.45 -8.53 -0.69
N TYR A 15 12.48 -8.72 0.61
CA TYR A 15 12.64 -7.70 1.64
C TYR A 15 13.97 -7.94 2.37
N ILE A 16 14.55 -6.87 2.88
CA ILE A 16 15.74 -6.93 3.73
C ILE A 16 15.29 -6.63 5.15
N ILE A 17 15.46 -7.59 6.05
CA ILE A 17 15.16 -7.47 7.47
C ILE A 17 16.45 -7.07 8.17
N GLY A 18 16.47 -5.87 8.73
CA GLY A 18 17.56 -5.44 9.59
C GLY A 18 17.37 -5.99 11.01
N HIS A 19 18.30 -6.83 11.47
CA HIS A 19 18.36 -7.21 12.89
C HIS A 19 19.04 -6.09 13.67
N GLN A 20 18.29 -5.02 13.93
CA GLN A 20 18.76 -3.97 14.82
C GLN A 20 18.71 -4.53 16.24
N LYS A 21 19.87 -4.89 16.82
CA LYS A 21 19.99 -4.90 18.28
C LYS A 21 19.56 -3.51 18.73
N GLN A 22 18.56 -3.43 19.61
CA GLN A 22 18.09 -2.19 20.24
C GLN A 22 19.28 -1.33 20.68
N GLN A 23 19.68 -0.37 19.85
CA GLN A 23 20.53 0.75 20.25
C GLN A 23 19.87 2.00 19.66
N PRO A 24 19.49 2.96 20.52
CA PRO A 24 18.74 4.13 20.11
C PRO A 24 19.68 5.06 19.33
N TYR A 25 19.31 5.39 18.10
CA TYR A 25 19.89 6.46 17.27
C TYR A 25 21.43 6.51 17.19
N THR A 26 22.02 6.06 16.07
CA THR A 26 23.35 6.52 15.67
C THR A 26 23.27 8.01 15.32
N ALA A 27 23.72 8.87 16.23
CA ALA A 27 23.83 10.29 15.96
C ALA A 27 25.04 10.53 15.03
N LEU A 28 25.01 11.61 14.23
CA LEU A 28 26.13 11.98 13.34
C LEU A 28 27.48 12.04 14.08
N ARG A 29 27.46 12.42 15.36
CA ARG A 29 28.64 12.42 16.24
C ARG A 29 29.24 11.02 16.45
N ASP A 30 28.43 9.97 16.43
CA ASP A 30 28.88 8.59 16.64
C ASP A 30 29.65 8.10 15.41
N VAL A 31 29.15 8.43 14.21
CA VAL A 31 29.83 8.14 12.94
C VAL A 31 31.17 8.88 12.83
N ILE A 32 31.21 10.15 13.26
CA ILE A 32 32.44 10.96 13.26
C ILE A 32 33.44 10.46 14.32
N ALA A 33 32.96 10.17 15.52
CA ALA A 33 33.80 9.64 16.60
C ALA A 33 34.40 8.27 16.25
N ASP A 34 33.64 7.42 15.56
CA ASP A 34 34.11 6.12 15.07
C ASP A 34 35.11 6.28 13.91
N GLY A 35 34.92 7.27 13.03
CA GLY A 35 35.88 7.63 11.99
C GLY A 35 37.25 8.03 12.57
N VAL A 36 37.26 8.93 13.57
CA VAL A 36 38.50 9.39 14.22
C VAL A 36 39.16 8.30 15.06
N LYS A 37 38.37 7.48 15.78
CA LYS A 37 38.90 6.35 16.56
C LYS A 37 39.43 5.21 15.68
N SER A 38 38.86 5.00 14.49
CA SER A 38 39.33 3.95 13.57
C SER A 38 40.70 4.30 12.97
N LEU A 39 40.92 5.57 12.60
CA LEU A 39 42.21 6.09 12.14
C LEU A 39 43.32 5.93 13.20
N GLY A 40 43.03 6.19 14.48
CA GLY A 40 43.99 5.99 15.57
C GLY A 40 44.26 4.52 15.90
N ARG A 41 43.27 3.62 15.76
CA ARG A 41 43.42 2.17 16.02
C ARG A 41 44.16 1.44 14.91
N GLN A 42 44.11 1.93 13.68
CA GLN A 42 44.74 1.30 12.51
C GLN A 42 46.28 1.34 12.58
N LEU A 43 46.85 2.24 13.38
CA LEU A 43 48.28 2.35 13.66
C LEU A 43 48.79 1.43 14.79
N LEU A 44 47.91 0.88 15.64
CA LEU A 44 48.31 0.20 16.89
C LEU A 44 48.04 -1.31 16.96
N LYS A 45 47.33 -1.93 16.00
CA LYS A 45 47.09 -3.40 16.00
C LYS A 45 47.05 -3.97 14.57
N PRO A 46 48.03 -4.81 14.14
CA PRO A 46 48.02 -5.45 12.83
C PRO A 46 47.00 -6.61 12.69
N PHE A 47 46.34 -7.01 13.77
CA PHE A 47 45.35 -8.10 13.78
C PHE A 47 44.14 -7.70 14.65
N GLY A 48 43.22 -6.91 14.09
CA GLY A 48 41.98 -6.50 14.73
C GLY A 48 40.76 -7.16 14.09
N LYS A 49 39.96 -7.89 14.89
CA LYS A 49 38.67 -8.51 14.53
C LYS A 49 37.83 -7.62 13.61
N LYS A 50 37.38 -8.17 12.47
CA LYS A 50 36.38 -7.56 11.57
C LYS A 50 35.18 -7.09 12.40
N ILE A 51 34.88 -5.79 12.31
CA ILE A 51 33.62 -5.23 12.81
C ILE A 51 32.51 -5.97 12.06
N ALA A 52 31.71 -6.76 12.78
CA ALA A 52 30.59 -7.49 12.18
C ALA A 52 29.62 -6.46 11.61
N ALA A 53 29.47 -6.45 10.27
CA ALA A 53 28.45 -5.65 9.62
C ALA A 53 27.08 -6.00 10.24
N PRO A 54 26.16 -5.02 10.37
CA PRO A 54 24.80 -5.31 10.82
C PRO A 54 24.24 -6.48 10.01
N ALA A 55 23.74 -7.50 10.71
CA ALA A 55 23.22 -8.70 10.08
C ALA A 55 21.91 -8.35 9.38
N TYR A 56 21.98 -8.15 8.07
CA TYR A 56 20.82 -8.06 7.21
C TYR A 56 20.39 -9.47 6.82
N GLU A 57 19.14 -9.81 7.05
CA GLU A 57 18.54 -11.05 6.60
C GLU A 57 17.70 -10.80 5.35
N GLU A 58 17.88 -11.63 4.33
CA GLU A 58 17.06 -11.60 3.13
C GLU A 58 15.79 -12.44 3.32
N PHE A 59 14.63 -11.80 3.31
CA PHE A 59 13.34 -12.48 3.36
C PHE A 59 12.63 -12.41 2.02
N TRP A 60 12.28 -13.57 1.46
CA TRP A 60 11.55 -13.65 0.21
C TRP A 60 10.07 -13.88 0.47
N ALA A 61 9.26 -12.84 0.23
CA ALA A 61 7.81 -12.91 0.37
C ALA A 61 7.13 -13.61 -0.82
N LEU A 62 7.72 -13.50 -2.02
CA LEU A 62 7.27 -14.19 -3.23
C LEU A 62 8.48 -14.75 -3.97
N LYS A 63 8.37 -15.98 -4.49
CA LYS A 63 9.41 -16.63 -5.30
C LYS A 63 8.77 -17.33 -6.49
N ASP A 64 9.19 -16.93 -7.68
CA ASP A 64 8.86 -17.61 -8.95
C ASP A 64 7.36 -17.83 -9.19
N VAL A 65 6.57 -16.77 -8.99
CA VAL A 65 5.11 -16.81 -9.19
C VAL A 65 4.77 -16.44 -10.63
N SER A 66 4.04 -17.31 -11.34
CA SER A 66 3.59 -17.09 -12.72
C SER A 66 2.13 -17.50 -12.87
N PHE A 67 1.29 -16.62 -13.40
CA PHE A 67 -0.13 -16.91 -13.69
C PHE A 67 -0.73 -15.89 -14.66
N GLU A 68 -1.90 -16.23 -15.19
CA GLU A 68 -2.70 -15.35 -16.04
C GLU A 68 -4.13 -15.25 -15.50
N ILE A 69 -4.72 -14.07 -15.62
CA ILE A 69 -6.13 -13.81 -15.30
C ILE A 69 -6.76 -13.18 -16.55
N ASN A 70 -7.89 -13.73 -16.97
CA ASN A 70 -8.67 -13.25 -18.11
C ASN A 70 -9.79 -12.32 -17.67
N ARG A 71 -10.32 -11.55 -18.61
CA ARG A 71 -11.47 -10.68 -18.37
C ARG A 71 -12.65 -11.51 -17.88
N GLY A 72 -13.32 -11.04 -16.83
CA GLY A 72 -14.49 -11.70 -16.24
C GLY A 72 -14.16 -12.75 -15.17
N ASP A 73 -12.88 -13.11 -14.99
CA ASP A 73 -12.48 -14.04 -13.93
C ASP A 73 -12.70 -13.43 -12.54
N ARG A 74 -13.11 -14.29 -11.60
CA ARG A 74 -13.13 -14.00 -10.16
C ARG A 74 -12.14 -14.92 -9.47
N VAL A 75 -11.01 -14.37 -9.03
CA VAL A 75 -9.89 -15.14 -8.49
C VAL A 75 -9.74 -14.90 -6.99
N GLY A 76 -9.79 -15.99 -6.21
CA GLY A 76 -9.49 -15.97 -4.78
C GLY A 76 -8.04 -16.38 -4.52
N ILE A 77 -7.32 -15.62 -3.69
CA ILE A 77 -5.96 -15.95 -3.25
C ILE A 77 -6.03 -16.50 -1.82
N ILE A 78 -5.75 -17.79 -1.66
CA ILE A 78 -5.78 -18.48 -0.36
C ILE A 78 -4.38 -18.95 0.03
N GLY A 79 -4.12 -18.98 1.34
CA GLY A 79 -2.82 -19.40 1.87
C GLY A 79 -2.67 -19.00 3.33
N ARG A 80 -1.70 -19.62 4.00
CA ARG A 80 -1.40 -19.35 5.42
C ARG A 80 -0.96 -17.89 5.63
N ASN A 81 -1.00 -17.43 6.87
CA ASN A 81 -0.41 -16.14 7.24
C ASN A 81 1.08 -16.13 6.91
N GLY A 82 1.57 -15.03 6.36
CA GLY A 82 2.96 -14.91 5.90
C GLY A 82 3.26 -15.54 4.52
N ALA A 83 2.28 -16.14 3.83
CA ALA A 83 2.49 -16.74 2.51
C ALA A 83 2.70 -15.71 1.37
N GLY A 84 2.72 -14.41 1.66
CA GLY A 84 2.92 -13.36 0.66
C GLY A 84 1.66 -12.86 -0.04
N LYS A 85 0.45 -13.22 0.43
CA LYS A 85 -0.84 -12.79 -0.17
C LYS A 85 -0.92 -11.26 -0.31
N SER A 86 -0.82 -10.53 0.79
CA SER A 86 -0.86 -9.06 0.77
C SER A 86 0.32 -8.46 0.00
N THR A 87 1.47 -9.13 -0.06
CA THR A 87 2.59 -8.70 -0.92
C THR A 87 2.23 -8.81 -2.40
N LEU A 88 1.65 -9.92 -2.83
CA LEU A 88 1.18 -10.11 -4.21
C LEU A 88 0.12 -9.06 -4.57
N LEU A 89 -0.87 -8.86 -3.68
CA LEU A 89 -1.91 -7.85 -3.89
C LEU A 89 -1.32 -6.44 -4.01
N LYS A 90 -0.38 -6.05 -3.14
CA LYS A 90 0.31 -4.75 -3.24
C LYS A 90 1.06 -4.57 -4.55
N ILE A 91 1.67 -5.62 -5.07
CA ILE A 91 2.38 -5.56 -6.34
C ILE A 91 1.39 -5.45 -7.51
N LEU A 92 0.30 -6.23 -7.51
CA LEU A 92 -0.76 -6.15 -8.53
C LEU A 92 -1.42 -4.75 -8.54
N SER A 93 -1.61 -4.16 -7.37
CA SER A 93 -2.11 -2.79 -7.18
C SER A 93 -1.06 -1.70 -7.47
N ARG A 94 0.15 -2.07 -7.89
CA ARG A 94 1.27 -1.16 -8.18
C ARG A 94 1.71 -0.28 -7.00
N ILE A 95 1.42 -0.70 -5.76
CA ILE A 95 1.86 -0.05 -4.52
C ILE A 95 3.35 -0.34 -4.28
N THR A 96 3.81 -1.51 -4.71
CA THR A 96 5.20 -1.94 -4.49
C THR A 96 5.74 -2.62 -5.74
N GLU A 97 6.94 -2.27 -6.15
CA GLU A 97 7.59 -2.91 -7.29
C GLU A 97 8.09 -4.33 -6.94
N PRO A 98 8.08 -5.26 -7.91
CA PRO A 98 8.71 -6.55 -7.73
C PRO A 98 10.24 -6.43 -7.68
N THR A 99 10.90 -7.40 -7.05
CA THR A 99 12.38 -7.50 -7.10
C THR A 99 12.83 -8.18 -8.40
N LYS A 100 12.05 -9.12 -8.90
CA LYS A 100 12.30 -9.87 -10.14
C LYS A 100 10.98 -10.19 -10.85
N GLY A 101 11.07 -10.50 -12.13
CA GLY A 101 9.93 -10.86 -12.96
C GLY A 101 9.20 -9.65 -13.53
N ARG A 102 8.07 -9.92 -14.18
CA ARG A 102 7.27 -8.90 -14.86
C ARG A 102 5.79 -9.09 -14.60
N ILE A 103 5.06 -7.98 -14.55
CA ILE A 103 3.60 -7.97 -14.56
C ILE A 103 3.14 -7.09 -15.71
N SER A 104 2.22 -7.61 -16.52
CA SER A 104 1.53 -6.86 -17.56
C SER A 104 0.05 -6.78 -17.20
N ILE A 105 -0.49 -5.57 -17.10
CA ILE A 105 -1.90 -5.33 -16.78
C ILE A 105 -2.54 -4.46 -17.85
N LYS A 106 -3.68 -4.90 -18.38
CA LYS A 106 -4.52 -4.16 -19.32
C LYS A 106 -5.77 -3.65 -18.60
N GLY A 107 -5.85 -2.33 -18.44
CA GLY A 107 -6.98 -1.65 -17.82
C GLY A 107 -6.64 -0.98 -16.49
N ARG A 108 -7.62 -0.24 -15.95
CA ARG A 108 -7.49 0.50 -14.68
C ARG A 108 -7.70 -0.44 -13.48
N VAL A 109 -6.67 -0.54 -12.63
CA VAL A 109 -6.70 -1.31 -11.38
C VAL A 109 -7.15 -0.43 -10.23
N ALA A 110 -8.17 -0.86 -9.52
CA ALA A 110 -8.55 -0.32 -8.21
C ALA A 110 -8.18 -1.29 -7.10
N SER A 111 -7.83 -0.74 -5.95
CA SER A 111 -7.32 -1.50 -4.82
C SER A 111 -7.99 -1.02 -3.54
N LEU A 112 -8.82 -1.86 -2.93
CA LEU A 112 -9.43 -1.63 -1.61
C LEU A 112 -8.49 -2.05 -0.46
N LEU A 113 -7.22 -2.29 -0.73
CA LEU A 113 -6.22 -2.67 0.29
C LEU A 113 -5.94 -1.52 1.28
N GLU A 114 -6.12 -0.28 0.84
CA GLU A 114 -5.68 0.92 1.55
C GLU A 114 -6.75 2.03 1.50
N VAL A 115 -8.02 1.64 1.69
CA VAL A 115 -9.16 2.58 1.70
C VAL A 115 -8.91 3.69 2.73
N GLY A 116 -8.88 4.93 2.26
CA GLY A 116 -8.64 6.14 3.07
C GLY A 116 -7.22 6.67 2.99
N THR A 117 -6.27 5.88 2.48
CA THR A 117 -4.95 6.43 2.14
C THR A 117 -5.08 7.50 1.06
N GLY A 118 -4.36 8.61 1.24
CA GLY A 118 -4.45 9.77 0.36
C GLY A 118 -5.47 10.83 0.78
N PHE A 119 -6.23 10.63 1.87
CA PHE A 119 -6.91 11.75 2.50
C PHE A 119 -5.91 12.69 3.17
N HIS A 120 -6.09 13.99 2.95
CA HIS A 120 -5.31 15.03 3.57
C HIS A 120 -6.05 15.58 4.79
N PRO A 121 -5.45 15.55 6.01
CA PRO A 121 -6.15 15.85 7.26
C PRO A 121 -6.68 17.28 7.36
N GLU A 122 -5.98 18.22 6.72
CA GLU A 122 -6.36 19.64 6.70
C GLU A 122 -7.43 19.99 5.65
N LEU A 123 -7.71 19.08 4.71
CA LEU A 123 -8.73 19.31 3.68
C LEU A 123 -10.11 18.86 4.18
N THR A 124 -11.15 19.51 3.67
CA THR A 124 -12.55 19.16 3.91
C THR A 124 -12.91 17.79 3.32
N GLY A 125 -14.03 17.21 3.75
CA GLY A 125 -14.57 15.99 3.12
C GLY A 125 -14.77 16.16 1.61
N ARG A 126 -15.30 17.32 1.19
CA ARG A 126 -15.48 17.67 -0.22
C ARG A 126 -14.18 17.61 -1.01
N GLU A 127 -13.15 18.29 -0.53
CA GLU A 127 -11.85 18.33 -1.20
C GLU A 127 -11.19 16.95 -1.22
N ASN A 128 -11.35 16.18 -0.15
CA ASN A 128 -10.85 14.80 -0.08
C ASN A 128 -11.55 13.85 -1.05
N ILE A 129 -12.85 14.02 -1.34
CA ILE A 129 -13.53 13.26 -2.41
C ILE A 129 -12.82 13.50 -3.75
N PHE A 130 -12.50 14.76 -4.07
CA PHE A 130 -11.80 15.09 -5.31
C PHE A 130 -10.36 14.59 -5.34
N LEU A 131 -9.62 14.78 -4.25
CA LEU A 131 -8.22 14.35 -4.13
C LEU A 131 -8.11 12.83 -4.24
N ASN A 132 -8.89 12.10 -3.43
CA ASN A 132 -8.84 10.65 -3.38
C ASN A 132 -9.39 10.02 -4.66
N GLY A 133 -10.49 10.55 -5.21
CA GLY A 133 -11.01 10.11 -6.50
C GLY A 133 -9.95 10.23 -7.61
N ALA A 134 -9.20 11.33 -7.63
CA ALA A 134 -8.10 11.52 -8.59
C ALA A 134 -6.94 10.53 -8.37
N ILE A 135 -6.55 10.29 -7.11
CA ILE A 135 -5.52 9.29 -6.76
C ILE A 135 -5.93 7.88 -7.21
N LEU A 136 -7.21 7.55 -7.09
CA LEU A 136 -7.79 6.28 -7.53
C LEU A 136 -8.03 6.21 -9.05
N GLY A 137 -7.69 7.27 -9.79
CA GLY A 137 -7.76 7.30 -11.25
C GLY A 137 -9.11 7.70 -11.83
N MET A 138 -9.95 8.42 -11.07
CA MET A 138 -11.13 9.10 -11.60
C MET A 138 -10.76 10.46 -12.19
N SER A 139 -11.31 10.77 -13.35
CA SER A 139 -11.30 12.13 -13.89
C SER A 139 -12.19 13.05 -13.05
N LYS A 140 -11.88 14.34 -13.07
CA LYS A 140 -12.69 15.36 -12.39
C LYS A 140 -14.16 15.33 -12.82
N ALA A 141 -14.45 14.96 -14.07
CA ALA A 141 -15.80 14.83 -14.60
C ALA A 141 -16.54 13.61 -14.00
N GLU A 142 -15.88 12.45 -13.91
CA GLU A 142 -16.42 11.26 -13.23
C GLU A 142 -16.74 11.57 -11.76
N ILE A 143 -15.82 12.23 -11.05
CA ILE A 143 -16.02 12.61 -9.64
C ILE A 143 -17.23 13.53 -9.48
N LYS A 144 -17.34 14.58 -10.30
CA LYS A 144 -18.48 15.50 -10.26
C LYS A 144 -19.81 14.79 -10.50
N LYS A 145 -19.86 13.88 -11.47
CA LYS A 145 -21.08 13.12 -11.79
C LYS A 145 -21.55 12.25 -10.63
N LYS A 146 -20.61 11.68 -9.87
CA LYS A 146 -20.87 10.75 -8.76
C LYS A 146 -20.86 11.42 -7.38
N PHE A 147 -20.62 12.73 -7.32
CA PHE A 147 -20.34 13.43 -6.08
C PHE A 147 -21.48 13.27 -5.06
N ASP A 148 -22.72 13.54 -5.48
CA ASP A 148 -23.88 13.46 -4.59
C ASP A 148 -24.15 12.02 -4.12
N GLU A 149 -23.92 11.03 -4.99
CA GLU A 149 -24.04 9.60 -4.64
C GLU A 149 -22.97 9.19 -3.60
N ILE A 150 -21.72 9.64 -3.76
CA ILE A 150 -20.64 9.41 -2.81
C ILE A 150 -20.99 10.00 -1.44
N VAL A 151 -21.45 11.26 -1.42
CA VAL A 151 -21.81 11.94 -0.16
C VAL A 151 -22.97 11.23 0.52
N ALA A 152 -24.02 10.88 -0.24
CA ALA A 152 -25.19 10.16 0.26
C ALA A 152 -24.84 8.78 0.81
N PHE A 153 -23.94 8.06 0.14
CA PHE A 153 -23.48 6.75 0.59
C PHE A 153 -22.65 6.85 1.88
N ALA A 154 -21.82 7.88 2.01
CA ALA A 154 -20.99 8.11 3.19
C ALA A 154 -21.78 8.61 4.41
N GLU A 155 -22.98 9.18 4.21
CA GLU A 155 -23.83 9.79 5.24
C GLU A 155 -23.07 10.86 6.05
N VAL A 156 -22.34 11.75 5.36
CA VAL A 156 -21.52 12.83 5.95
C VAL A 156 -21.91 14.23 5.43
N GLU A 157 -23.10 14.39 4.85
CA GLU A 157 -23.60 15.63 4.23
C GLU A 157 -23.37 16.86 5.11
N LYS A 158 -23.71 16.74 6.40
CA LYS A 158 -23.61 17.84 7.38
C LYS A 158 -22.17 18.23 7.71
N PHE A 159 -21.21 17.34 7.49
CA PHE A 159 -19.80 17.52 7.85
C PHE A 159 -18.90 17.68 6.63
N LEU A 160 -19.48 17.77 5.43
CA LEU A 160 -18.77 17.73 4.16
C LEU A 160 -17.73 18.85 4.01
N ASP A 161 -18.03 20.02 4.56
CA ASP A 161 -17.14 21.19 4.54
C ASP A 161 -16.32 21.33 5.85
N THR A 162 -16.25 20.28 6.66
CA THR A 162 -15.38 20.18 7.85
C THR A 162 -14.09 19.43 7.48
N PRO A 163 -12.90 19.88 7.94
CA PRO A 163 -11.66 19.14 7.75
C PRO A 163 -11.72 17.70 8.27
N VAL A 164 -11.22 16.74 7.50
CA VAL A 164 -11.36 15.30 7.83
C VAL A 164 -10.62 14.89 9.10
N LYS A 165 -9.65 15.67 9.60
CA LYS A 165 -9.04 15.46 10.92
C LYS A 165 -10.03 15.55 12.09
N HIS A 166 -11.19 16.18 11.88
CA HIS A 166 -12.27 16.28 12.87
C HIS A 166 -13.35 15.20 12.70
N TYR A 167 -13.20 14.32 11.71
CA TYR A 167 -14.13 13.22 11.51
C TYR A 167 -13.91 12.16 12.59
N SER A 168 -14.99 11.48 12.98
CA SER A 168 -14.84 10.22 13.70
C SER A 168 -14.15 9.19 12.81
N SER A 169 -13.54 8.16 13.41
CA SER A 169 -12.95 7.05 12.66
C SER A 169 -13.97 6.39 11.70
N GLY A 170 -15.22 6.26 12.13
CA GLY A 170 -16.32 5.75 11.30
C GLY A 170 -16.62 6.64 10.09
N MET A 171 -16.75 7.95 10.30
CA MET A 171 -16.98 8.90 9.19
C MET A 171 -15.84 8.89 8.17
N TYR A 172 -14.59 8.84 8.65
CA TYR A 172 -13.41 8.75 7.80
C TYR A 172 -13.44 7.52 6.91
N VAL A 173 -13.68 6.34 7.51
CA VAL A 173 -13.76 5.06 6.80
C VAL A 173 -14.94 5.03 5.82
N ARG A 174 -16.13 5.51 6.24
CA ARG A 174 -17.31 5.55 5.38
C ARG A 174 -17.09 6.44 4.16
N LEU A 175 -16.51 7.63 4.33
CA LEU A 175 -16.20 8.52 3.21
C LEU A 175 -15.18 7.89 2.26
N ALA A 176 -14.10 7.31 2.80
CA ALA A 176 -13.08 6.65 2.02
C ALA A 176 -13.64 5.47 1.21
N PHE A 177 -14.48 4.64 1.83
CA PHE A 177 -15.13 3.54 1.16
C PHE A 177 -16.15 4.02 0.13
N ALA A 178 -16.92 5.08 0.42
CA ALA A 178 -17.89 5.64 -0.51
C ALA A 178 -17.22 6.09 -1.81
N VAL A 179 -16.07 6.78 -1.73
CA VAL A 179 -15.30 7.16 -2.94
C VAL A 179 -14.87 5.92 -3.72
N ALA A 180 -14.34 4.90 -3.03
CA ALA A 180 -13.85 3.70 -3.68
C ALA A 180 -14.97 2.81 -4.27
N ALA A 181 -16.15 2.74 -3.64
CA ALA A 181 -17.31 2.00 -4.10
C ALA A 181 -17.93 2.60 -5.37
N HIS A 182 -17.79 3.92 -5.56
CA HIS A 182 -18.25 4.62 -6.75
C HIS A 182 -17.20 4.67 -7.87
N LEU A 183 -16.06 4.00 -7.69
CA LEU A 183 -15.08 3.80 -8.75
C LEU A 183 -15.60 2.76 -9.75
N GLU A 184 -15.34 2.97 -11.04
CA GLU A 184 -15.62 1.98 -12.10
C GLU A 184 -14.29 1.45 -12.66
N PRO A 185 -13.61 0.54 -11.92
CA PRO A 185 -12.39 -0.08 -12.41
C PRO A 185 -12.68 -1.25 -13.35
N GLU A 186 -11.71 -1.57 -14.19
CA GLU A 186 -11.74 -2.81 -14.98
C GLU A 186 -11.26 -4.01 -14.16
N ILE A 187 -10.40 -3.76 -13.16
CA ILE A 187 -9.80 -4.76 -12.28
C ILE A 187 -9.95 -4.26 -10.85
N LEU A 188 -10.64 -5.02 -10.00
CA LEU A 188 -10.82 -4.71 -8.58
C LEU A 188 -10.04 -5.69 -7.72
N VAL A 189 -9.15 -5.17 -6.88
CA VAL A 189 -8.38 -5.92 -5.88
C VAL A 189 -8.92 -5.62 -4.49
N VAL A 190 -9.16 -6.68 -3.72
CA VAL A 190 -9.78 -6.62 -2.39
C VAL A 190 -8.92 -7.41 -1.39
N ASP A 191 -8.72 -6.87 -0.18
CA ASP A 191 -8.14 -7.62 0.96
C ASP A 191 -9.22 -8.00 1.98
N GLU A 192 -8.87 -8.88 2.90
CA GLU A 192 -9.67 -9.32 4.06
C GLU A 192 -10.15 -8.14 4.95
N VAL A 193 -9.55 -6.95 4.80
CA VAL A 193 -9.80 -5.75 5.60
C VAL A 193 -11.16 -5.09 5.28
N LEU A 194 -11.99 -5.62 4.37
CA LEU A 194 -13.36 -5.12 4.17
C LEU A 194 -14.27 -5.18 5.42
N ALA A 195 -13.79 -5.68 6.56
CA ALA A 195 -14.48 -5.59 7.84
C ALA A 195 -14.50 -4.18 8.49
N VAL A 196 -13.90 -3.15 7.89
CA VAL A 196 -14.01 -1.76 8.38
C VAL A 196 -15.32 -1.13 7.89
N GLY A 197 -16.38 -1.39 8.64
CA GLY A 197 -17.71 -0.81 8.45
C GLY A 197 -18.68 -1.41 9.46
N ASP A 198 -19.62 -0.63 9.97
CA ASP A 198 -20.69 -1.19 10.80
C ASP A 198 -21.51 -2.22 9.98
N ALA A 199 -22.22 -3.11 10.66
CA ALA A 199 -22.97 -4.18 10.01
C ALA A 199 -24.12 -3.68 9.11
N GLN A 200 -24.53 -2.42 9.24
CA GLN A 200 -25.50 -1.80 8.34
C GLN A 200 -24.83 -1.33 7.03
N PHE A 201 -23.60 -0.83 7.11
CA PHE A 201 -22.82 -0.36 5.97
C PHE A 201 -22.33 -1.50 5.07
N GLN A 202 -21.98 -2.67 5.65
CA GLN A 202 -21.59 -3.85 4.85
C GLN A 202 -22.72 -4.46 4.01
N LYS A 203 -23.99 -4.13 4.31
CA LYS A 203 -25.16 -4.64 3.60
C LYS A 203 -25.64 -3.75 2.44
N LYS A 204 -25.07 -2.54 2.31
CA LYS A 204 -25.35 -1.61 1.21
C LYS A 204 -24.40 -1.87 0.05
#